data_AF-A0A5C1MAS3-F1
#
_entry.id   AF-A0A5C1MAS3-F1
#
_cell.length_a   1.000
_cell.length_b   1.000
_cell.length_c   1.000
_cell.angle_alpha   90.00
_cell.angle_beta   90.00
_cell.angle_gamma   90.00
#
_symmetry.space_group_name_H-M   'P 1'
#
loop_
_entity.id
_entity.type
_entity.pdbx_description
1 polymer ?
#
loop_
_entity_poly.entity_id
_entity_poly.type
_entity_poly.pdbx_seq_one_letter_code
_entity_poly.pdbx_strand_id
1 'polypeptide(L)'
;MDISTKRHNRGTGRAIPVLLPAAILTAAFLLARQPELRLAVPMLVGATAVMTMALAAALHYRGQGRIAWSPPVILAVALALRLMFLFAPPQLSDDCYRYLWDGSSLLHGINPYAAAPTAVSPPPELAAVHARINHPDYITIYPPWPRSSLPGAPPWGVPLPASRRF
;
A
#
# COMPACT_ATOMS: atom_id res chain seq x y z
N MET A 1 42.13 -17.62 -32.33
CA MET A 1 41.31 -17.86 -31.12
C MET A 1 41.37 -16.60 -30.28
N ASP A 2 40.33 -15.84 -29.98
CA ASP A 2 38.91 -15.85 -30.36
C ASP A 2 38.39 -14.40 -30.14
N ILE A 3 38.03 -13.71 -31.23
CA ILE A 3 37.49 -12.34 -31.20
C ILE A 3 35.94 -12.38 -31.18
N SER A 4 35.34 -13.58 -31.17
CA SER A 4 33.90 -13.81 -31.32
C SER A 4 33.09 -13.52 -30.04
N THR A 5 33.69 -13.68 -28.85
CA THR A 5 32.97 -13.58 -27.57
C THR A 5 32.66 -12.15 -27.10
N LYS A 6 33.28 -11.10 -27.68
CA LYS A 6 33.02 -9.70 -27.29
C LYS A 6 31.80 -9.05 -27.95
N ARG A 7 31.20 -9.67 -28.98
CA ARG A 7 30.02 -9.12 -29.68
C ARG A 7 28.70 -9.47 -29.00
N HIS A 8 28.62 -10.63 -28.34
CA HIS A 8 27.35 -11.13 -27.78
C HIS A 8 26.89 -10.38 -26.52
N ASN A 9 27.81 -9.81 -25.73
CA ASN A 9 27.48 -9.15 -24.46
C ASN A 9 27.01 -7.69 -24.59
N ARG A 10 27.20 -7.04 -25.77
CA ARG A 10 26.82 -5.63 -25.97
C ARG A 10 25.32 -5.45 -26.22
N GLY A 11 24.64 -6.46 -26.76
CA GLY A 11 23.20 -6.42 -27.03
C GLY A 11 22.38 -6.51 -25.75
N THR A 12 22.73 -7.46 -24.88
CA THR A 12 22.02 -7.70 -23.62
C THR A 12 22.12 -6.51 -22.68
N GLY A 13 23.30 -5.88 -22.57
CA GLY A 13 23.51 -4.69 -21.73
C GLY A 13 22.65 -3.48 -22.12
N ARG A 14 22.27 -3.35 -23.42
CA ARG A 14 21.39 -2.28 -23.91
C ARG A 14 19.91 -2.57 -23.69
N ALA A 15 19.52 -3.85 -23.58
CA ALA A 15 18.13 -4.25 -23.42
C ALA A 15 17.65 -4.17 -21.95
N ILE A 16 18.54 -4.41 -20.98
CA ILE A 16 18.24 -4.36 -19.53
C ILE A 16 17.43 -3.12 -19.10
N PRO A 17 17.81 -1.87 -19.45
CA PRO A 17 17.08 -0.68 -19.00
C PRO A 17 15.63 -0.60 -19.51
N VAL A 18 15.26 -1.37 -20.53
CA VAL A 18 13.91 -1.44 -21.09
C VAL A 18 13.17 -2.69 -20.57
N LEU A 19 13.86 -3.83 -20.49
CA LEU A 19 13.24 -5.10 -20.09
C LEU A 19 12.76 -5.09 -18.63
N LEU A 20 13.50 -4.44 -17.72
CA LEU A 20 13.11 -4.39 -16.31
C LEU A 20 11.81 -3.62 -16.06
N PRO A 21 11.63 -2.36 -16.53
CA PRO A 21 10.36 -1.67 -16.39
C PRO A 21 9.25 -2.38 -17.17
N ALA A 22 9.53 -2.97 -18.34
CA ALA A 22 8.53 -3.75 -19.07
C ALA A 22 8.05 -4.98 -18.28
N ALA A 23 8.94 -5.70 -17.59
CA ALA A 23 8.57 -6.82 -16.73
C ALA A 23 7.69 -6.38 -15.55
N ILE A 24 8.04 -5.27 -14.90
CA ILE A 24 7.24 -4.68 -13.82
C ILE A 24 5.85 -4.29 -14.32
N LEU A 25 5.78 -3.55 -15.43
CA LEU A 25 4.52 -3.10 -16.01
C LEU A 25 3.65 -4.27 -16.48
N THR A 26 4.25 -5.31 -17.05
CA THR A 26 3.52 -6.51 -17.48
C THR A 26 2.95 -7.26 -16.29
N ALA A 27 3.75 -7.51 -15.26
CA ALA A 27 3.30 -8.18 -14.04
C ALA A 27 2.17 -7.37 -13.35
N ALA A 28 2.32 -6.05 -13.27
CA ALA A 28 1.31 -5.16 -12.71
C ALA A 28 0.02 -5.14 -13.54
N PHE A 29 0.13 -5.11 -14.87
CA PHE A 29 -1.02 -5.15 -15.77
C PHE A 29 -1.79 -6.47 -15.63
N LEU A 30 -1.09 -7.60 -15.54
CA LEU A 30 -1.73 -8.90 -15.30
C LEU A 30 -2.55 -8.87 -14.00
N LEU A 31 -2.00 -8.32 -12.91
CA LEU A 31 -2.73 -8.17 -11.64
C LEU A 31 -3.93 -7.23 -11.77
N ALA A 32 -3.77 -6.09 -12.45
CA ALA A 32 -4.86 -5.14 -12.69
C ALA A 32 -5.99 -5.74 -13.54
N ARG A 33 -5.73 -6.83 -14.27
CA ARG A 33 -6.75 -7.56 -15.02
C ARG A 33 -7.60 -8.52 -14.19
N GLN A 34 -7.19 -8.84 -12.97
CA GLN A 34 -7.94 -9.76 -12.12
C GLN A 34 -9.13 -9.06 -11.48
N PRO A 35 -10.36 -9.60 -11.63
CA PRO A 35 -11.54 -9.02 -10.96
C PRO A 35 -11.44 -9.18 -9.44
N GLU A 36 -10.95 -10.34 -8.98
CA GLU A 36 -10.81 -10.69 -7.56
C GLU A 36 -9.39 -11.21 -7.28
N LEU A 37 -8.49 -10.32 -6.85
CA LEU A 37 -7.10 -10.65 -6.52
C LEU A 37 -6.98 -11.67 -5.39
N ARG A 38 -7.96 -11.68 -4.47
CA ARG A 38 -8.02 -12.60 -3.32
C ARG A 38 -8.09 -14.07 -3.75
N LEU A 39 -8.68 -14.35 -4.90
CA LEU A 39 -8.81 -15.71 -5.45
C LEU A 39 -7.63 -16.10 -6.34
N ALA A 40 -6.93 -15.10 -6.90
CA ALA A 40 -5.79 -15.28 -7.78
C ALA A 40 -4.44 -15.37 -7.02
N VAL A 41 -4.40 -16.06 -5.88
CA VAL A 41 -3.23 -16.08 -4.97
C VAL A 41 -1.93 -16.50 -5.67
N PRO A 42 -1.87 -17.58 -6.49
CA PRO A 42 -0.63 -17.96 -7.15
C PRO A 42 -0.11 -16.88 -8.10
N MET A 43 -1.02 -16.20 -8.78
CA MET A 43 -0.68 -15.13 -9.71
C MET A 43 -0.27 -13.85 -8.97
N LEU A 44 -0.92 -13.54 -7.85
CA LEU A 44 -0.53 -12.45 -6.95
C LEU A 44 0.91 -12.64 -6.46
N VAL A 45 1.23 -13.83 -5.95
CA VAL A 45 2.58 -14.18 -5.48
C VAL A 45 3.59 -14.15 -6.63
N GLY A 46 3.26 -14.76 -7.78
CA GLY A 46 4.15 -14.80 -8.94
C GLY A 46 4.47 -13.41 -9.50
N ALA A 47 3.45 -12.58 -9.70
CA ALA A 47 3.62 -11.23 -10.24
C ALA A 47 4.37 -10.30 -9.26
N THR A 48 4.09 -10.38 -7.95
CA THR A 48 4.82 -9.61 -6.94
C THR A 48 6.28 -10.05 -6.82
N ALA A 49 6.56 -11.35 -6.93
CA ALA A 49 7.92 -11.87 -7.02
C ALA A 49 8.66 -11.33 -8.24
N VAL A 50 8.05 -11.36 -9.44
CA VAL A 50 8.64 -10.80 -10.67
C VAL A 50 8.93 -9.31 -10.52
N MET A 51 7.99 -8.51 -9.98
CA MET A 51 8.20 -7.08 -9.76
C MET A 51 9.37 -6.84 -8.78
N THR A 52 9.45 -7.60 -7.71
CA THR A 52 10.51 -7.49 -6.69
C THR A 52 11.87 -7.88 -7.25
N MET A 53 11.93 -8.98 -8.01
CA MET A 53 13.15 -9.43 -8.69
C MET A 53 13.62 -8.43 -9.74
N ALA A 54 12.70 -7.87 -10.54
CA ALA A 54 13.02 -6.87 -11.54
C ALA A 54 13.54 -5.56 -10.90
N LEU A 55 12.96 -5.14 -9.77
CA LEU A 55 13.43 -4.00 -8.99
C LEU A 55 14.82 -4.27 -8.39
N ALA A 56 15.03 -5.44 -7.77
CA ALA A 56 16.33 -5.83 -7.22
C ALA A 56 17.41 -5.86 -8.31
N ALA A 57 17.09 -6.43 -9.47
CA ALA A 57 17.99 -6.43 -10.63
C ALA A 57 18.29 -4.99 -11.12
N ALA A 58 17.28 -4.11 -11.16
CA ALA A 58 17.46 -2.71 -11.54
C ALA A 58 18.44 -1.99 -10.60
N LEU A 59 18.29 -2.18 -9.28
CA LEU A 59 19.19 -1.60 -8.28
C LEU A 59 20.61 -2.16 -8.40
N HIS A 60 20.74 -3.47 -8.61
CA HIS A 60 22.04 -4.12 -8.80
C HIS A 60 22.78 -3.61 -10.04
N TYR A 61 22.10 -3.54 -11.19
CA TYR A 61 22.71 -3.06 -12.43
C TYR A 61 22.93 -1.54 -12.44
N ARG A 62 22.13 -0.77 -11.70
CA ARG A 62 22.40 0.66 -11.44
C ARG A 62 23.68 0.83 -10.63
N GLY A 63 23.89 0.01 -9.60
CA GLY A 63 25.12 0.02 -8.80
C GLY A 63 26.38 -0.32 -9.61
N GLN A 64 26.23 -1.12 -10.68
CA GLN A 64 27.31 -1.43 -11.63
C GLN A 64 27.50 -0.37 -12.74
N GLY A 65 26.74 0.73 -12.73
CA GLY A 65 26.79 1.75 -13.78
C GLY A 65 26.26 1.30 -15.15
N ARG A 66 25.53 0.17 -15.21
CA ARG A 66 24.97 -0.36 -16.46
C ARG A 66 23.62 0.25 -16.84
N ILE A 67 22.93 0.85 -15.87
CA ILE A 67 21.63 1.50 -16.04
C ILE A 67 21.70 2.92 -15.47
N ALA A 68 21.24 3.88 -16.25
CA ALA A 68 20.98 5.25 -15.80
C ALA A 68 19.62 5.70 -16.36
N TRP A 69 18.57 5.60 -15.53
CA TRP A 69 17.26 6.14 -15.87
C TRP A 69 17.16 7.60 -15.46
N SER A 70 16.63 8.43 -16.35
CA SER A 70 16.33 9.82 -16.04
C SER A 70 15.08 9.91 -15.14
N PRO A 71 14.95 10.95 -14.29
CA PRO A 71 13.77 11.13 -13.45
C PRO A 71 12.43 11.08 -14.23
N PRO A 72 12.29 11.64 -15.45
CA PRO A 72 11.06 11.52 -16.23
C PRO A 72 10.67 10.08 -16.56
N VAL A 73 11.63 9.19 -16.83
CA VAL A 73 11.34 7.77 -17.10
C VAL A 73 10.78 7.10 -15.85
N ILE A 74 11.37 7.37 -14.69
CA ILE A 74 10.89 6.84 -13.41
C ILE A 74 9.46 7.33 -13.13
N LEU A 75 9.21 8.62 -13.34
CA LEU A 75 7.88 9.22 -13.16
C LEU A 75 6.86 8.66 -14.15
N ALA A 76 7.25 8.42 -15.40
CA ALA A 76 6.37 7.81 -16.40
C ALA A 76 5.97 6.37 -16.02
N VAL A 77 6.92 5.55 -15.57
CA VAL A 77 6.65 4.18 -15.08
C VAL A 77 5.76 4.23 -13.83
N ALA A 78 6.04 5.12 -12.88
CA ALA A 78 5.22 5.29 -11.68
C ALA A 78 3.79 5.73 -12.01
N LEU A 79 3.63 6.66 -12.95
CA LEU A 79 2.32 7.11 -13.43
C LEU A 79 1.56 5.96 -14.11
N ALA A 80 2.21 5.20 -14.99
CA ALA A 80 1.60 4.05 -15.65
C ALA A 80 1.08 3.00 -14.63
N LEU A 81 1.90 2.66 -13.64
CA LEU A 81 1.48 1.78 -12.54
C LEU A 81 0.30 2.36 -11.76
N ARG A 82 0.30 3.67 -11.48
CA ARG A 82 -0.81 4.34 -10.77
C ARG A 82 -2.12 4.26 -11.57
N LEU A 83 -2.06 4.49 -12.88
CA LEU A 83 -3.22 4.48 -13.76
C LEU A 83 -3.84 3.08 -13.89
N MET A 84 -3.02 2.02 -13.87
CA MET A 84 -3.51 0.64 -13.92
C MET A 84 -4.44 0.26 -12.75
N PHE A 85 -4.23 0.86 -11.57
CA PHE A 85 -4.99 0.56 -10.35
C PHE A 85 -5.89 1.72 -9.88
N LEU A 86 -6.05 2.78 -10.68
CA LEU A 86 -6.75 4.00 -10.25
C LEU A 86 -8.20 3.73 -9.81
N PHE A 87 -8.88 2.82 -10.50
CA PHE A 87 -10.27 2.44 -10.22
C PHE A 87 -10.39 1.05 -9.57
N ALA A 88 -9.27 0.45 -9.15
CA ALA A 88 -9.30 -0.85 -8.49
C ALA A 88 -9.78 -0.68 -7.04
N PRO A 89 -10.83 -1.40 -6.60
CA PRO A 89 -11.24 -1.36 -5.20
C PRO A 89 -10.15 -1.99 -4.30
N PRO A 90 -10.05 -1.58 -3.02
CA PRO A 90 -9.17 -2.25 -2.08
C PRO A 90 -9.69 -3.67 -1.81
N GLN A 91 -8.92 -4.67 -2.24
CA GLN A 91 -9.30 -6.09 -2.14
C GLN A 91 -8.44 -6.91 -1.18
N LEU A 92 -7.28 -6.42 -0.76
CA LEU A 92 -6.35 -7.24 0.04
C LEU A 92 -6.41 -6.94 1.54
N SER A 93 -7.15 -5.90 1.94
CA SER A 93 -7.38 -5.57 3.35
C SER A 93 -8.74 -4.88 3.51
N ASP A 94 -9.42 -5.20 4.60
CA ASP A 94 -10.69 -4.60 5.02
C ASP A 94 -10.49 -3.59 6.16
N ASP A 95 -9.24 -3.33 6.56
CA ASP A 95 -8.91 -2.40 7.66
C ASP A 95 -9.30 -0.94 7.34
N CYS A 96 -9.48 -0.61 6.07
CA CYS A 96 -10.02 0.68 5.64
C CYS A 96 -11.38 0.98 6.30
N TYR A 97 -12.25 -0.03 6.47
CA TYR A 97 -13.55 0.18 7.12
C TYR A 97 -13.39 0.49 8.60
N ARG A 98 -12.40 -0.10 9.27
CA ARG A 98 -12.08 0.23 10.66
C ARG A 98 -11.60 1.67 10.80
N TYR A 99 -10.72 2.13 9.92
CA TYR A 99 -10.25 3.52 9.94
C TYR A 99 -11.38 4.53 9.70
N LEU A 100 -12.26 4.25 8.74
CA LEU A 100 -13.42 5.10 8.47
C LEU A 100 -14.37 5.15 9.67
N TRP A 101 -14.61 4.00 10.32
CA TRP A 101 -15.41 3.93 11.52
C TRP A 101 -14.79 4.69 12.69
N ASP A 102 -13.51 4.48 12.99
CA ASP A 102 -12.83 5.12 14.11
C ASP A 102 -12.77 6.64 13.92
N GLY A 103 -12.44 7.10 12.70
CA GLY A 103 -12.43 8.51 12.36
C GLY A 103 -13.80 9.16 12.49
N SER A 104 -14.85 8.49 12.01
CA SER A 104 -16.22 9.00 12.10
C SER A 104 -16.77 8.93 13.52
N SER A 105 -16.43 7.90 14.29
CA SER A 105 -16.79 7.76 15.70
C SER A 105 -16.25 8.94 16.51
N LEU A 106 -14.98 9.31 16.29
CA LEU A 106 -14.38 10.49 16.92
C LEU A 106 -15.12 11.79 16.61
N LEU A 107 -15.59 11.98 15.36
CA LEU A 107 -16.38 13.15 14.97
C LEU A 107 -17.76 13.20 15.66
N HIS A 108 -18.28 12.05 16.07
CA HIS A 108 -19.55 11.91 16.81
C HIS A 108 -19.36 11.85 18.34
N GLY A 109 -18.15 12.12 18.87
CA GLY A 109 -17.87 12.05 20.31
C GLY A 109 -17.86 10.62 20.87
N ILE A 110 -17.64 9.62 20.01
CA ILE A 110 -17.49 8.23 20.41
C ILE A 110 -16.00 7.91 20.43
N ASN A 111 -15.50 7.50 21.58
CA ASN A 111 -14.09 7.15 21.76
C ASN A 111 -13.82 5.68 21.33
N PRO A 112 -13.14 5.42 20.19
CA PRO A 112 -12.89 4.07 19.67
C PRO A 112 -11.89 3.26 20.52
N TYR A 113 -11.19 3.92 21.44
CA TYR A 113 -10.28 3.28 22.41
C TYR A 113 -11.01 2.79 23.66
N ALA A 114 -12.21 3.30 23.91
CA ALA A 114 -13.02 2.94 25.06
C ALA A 114 -14.16 1.98 24.70
N ALA A 115 -14.65 2.03 23.46
CA ALA A 115 -15.76 1.21 22.99
C ALA A 115 -15.42 0.53 21.66
N ALA A 116 -15.68 -0.78 21.59
CA ALA A 116 -15.62 -1.54 20.35
C ALA A 116 -16.81 -1.16 19.44
N PRO A 117 -16.69 -1.28 18.10
CA PRO A 117 -17.80 -1.04 17.19
C PRO A 117 -19.06 -1.81 17.56
N THR A 118 -18.97 -3.05 18.04
CA THR A 118 -20.17 -3.81 18.45
C THR A 118 -20.88 -3.25 19.68
N ALA A 119 -20.19 -2.46 20.51
CA ALA A 119 -20.76 -1.83 21.70
C ALA A 119 -21.52 -0.52 21.39
N VAL A 120 -21.50 -0.06 20.13
CA VAL A 120 -22.04 1.24 19.73
C VAL A 120 -23.01 1.05 18.56
N SER A 121 -24.22 1.60 18.69
CA SER A 121 -25.16 1.63 17.57
C SER A 121 -24.63 2.57 16.49
N PRO A 122 -24.42 2.09 15.24
CA PRO A 122 -23.93 2.95 14.17
C PRO A 122 -24.97 4.01 13.81
N PRO A 123 -24.55 5.28 13.60
CA PRO A 123 -25.33 6.25 12.87
C PRO A 123 -25.76 5.70 11.49
N PRO A 124 -26.92 6.10 10.94
CA PRO A 124 -27.43 5.59 9.67
C PRO A 124 -26.40 5.67 8.53
N GLU A 125 -25.64 6.77 8.46
CA GLU A 125 -24.60 6.98 7.45
C GLU A 125 -23.41 6.03 7.56
N LEU A 126 -23.16 5.44 8.74
CA LEU A 126 -22.06 4.50 8.98
C LEU A 126 -22.50 3.05 8.99
N ALA A 127 -23.80 2.74 8.89
CA ALA A 127 -24.30 1.36 8.97
C ALA A 127 -23.63 0.43 7.92
N ALA A 128 -23.43 0.93 6.70
CA ALA A 128 -22.78 0.17 5.63
C ALA A 128 -21.28 -0.06 5.88
N VAL A 129 -20.60 0.89 6.54
CA VAL A 129 -19.19 0.76 6.93
C VAL A 129 -19.06 -0.21 8.10
N HIS A 130 -19.91 -0.05 9.11
CA HIS A 130 -19.97 -0.87 10.32
C HIS A 130 -20.13 -2.35 10.00
N ALA A 131 -21.04 -2.68 9.08
CA ALA A 131 -21.27 -4.05 8.61
C ALA A 131 -20.06 -4.71 7.92
N ARG A 132 -19.06 -3.93 7.49
CA ARG A 132 -17.85 -4.42 6.80
C ARG A 132 -16.60 -4.37 7.67
N ILE A 133 -16.74 -3.95 8.93
CA ILE A 133 -15.62 -3.91 9.87
C ILE A 133 -15.18 -5.34 10.17
N ASN A 134 -13.90 -5.63 9.91
CA ASN A 134 -13.29 -6.86 10.39
C ASN A 134 -13.07 -6.79 11.91
N HIS A 135 -13.24 -7.93 12.60
CA HIS A 135 -13.12 -8.09 14.06
C HIS A 135 -13.80 -6.98 14.90
N PRO A 136 -15.11 -6.76 14.75
CA PRO A 136 -15.81 -5.60 15.32
C PRO A 136 -15.89 -5.61 16.87
N ASP A 137 -15.50 -6.72 17.51
CA ASP A 137 -15.52 -6.89 18.97
C ASP A 137 -14.29 -6.30 19.67
N TYR A 138 -13.25 -5.93 18.93
CA TYR A 138 -12.08 -5.28 19.50
C TYR A 138 -12.21 -3.76 19.47
N ILE A 139 -11.78 -3.13 20.57
CA ILE A 139 -11.44 -1.71 20.61
C ILE A 139 -10.32 -1.43 19.60
N THR A 140 -10.18 -0.17 19.20
CA THR A 140 -9.14 0.20 18.25
C THR A 140 -7.75 -0.11 18.81
N ILE A 141 -6.94 -0.82 18.00
CA ILE A 141 -5.52 -1.10 18.27
C ILE A 141 -4.61 -0.07 17.58
N TYR A 142 -5.19 0.77 16.73
CA TYR A 142 -4.44 1.80 16.04
C TYR A 142 -4.12 2.89 17.04
N PRO A 143 -2.84 3.25 17.24
CA PRO A 143 -2.53 4.32 18.15
C PRO A 143 -3.24 5.59 17.68
N PRO A 144 -3.74 6.43 18.60
CA PRO A 144 -4.12 7.77 18.19
C PRO A 144 -2.84 8.37 17.63
N TRP A 145 -2.93 9.01 16.46
CA TRP A 145 -1.83 9.82 15.93
C TRP A 145 -1.08 10.48 17.08
N PRO A 146 0.28 10.50 17.12
CA PRO A 146 1.01 10.88 18.32
C PRO A 146 0.42 12.15 18.93
N ARG A 147 -0.28 11.96 20.05
CA ARG A 147 -0.99 13.03 20.75
C ARG A 147 -0.01 14.15 21.10
N SER A 148 1.28 13.84 21.23
CA SER A 148 2.41 14.74 21.41
C SER A 148 2.60 15.81 20.33
N SER A 149 1.98 15.68 19.15
CA SER A 149 2.03 16.70 18.09
C SER A 149 0.90 17.74 18.17
N LEU A 150 -0.08 17.53 19.05
CA LEU A 150 -1.12 18.53 19.34
C LEU A 150 -0.59 19.57 20.35
N PRO A 151 -0.76 20.87 20.10
CA PRO A 151 -0.42 21.90 21.07
C PRO A 151 -1.17 21.65 22.40
N GLY A 152 -0.44 21.40 23.48
CA GLY A 152 -1.00 21.21 24.83
C GLY A 152 -1.37 19.77 25.22
N ALA A 153 -0.94 18.77 24.46
CA ALA A 153 -1.10 17.37 24.87
C ALA A 153 -0.15 16.97 26.02
N PRO A 154 -0.64 16.26 27.05
CA PRO A 154 0.23 15.78 28.12
C PRO A 154 1.17 14.67 27.60
N PRO A 155 2.35 14.50 28.23
CA PRO A 155 3.24 13.38 27.94
C PRO A 155 2.52 12.05 28.16
N TRP A 156 2.95 11.03 27.41
CA TRP A 156 2.35 9.70 27.38
C TRP A 156 1.98 9.18 28.79
N GLY A 157 0.80 8.57 28.93
CA GLY A 157 0.37 7.93 30.18
C GLY A 157 -0.45 8.81 31.14
N VAL A 158 -0.70 10.09 30.85
CA VAL A 158 -1.58 10.93 31.69
C VAL A 158 -3.01 10.95 31.14
N PRO A 159 -4.01 10.43 31.87
CA PRO A 159 -5.42 10.53 31.49
C PRO A 159 -5.86 11.99 31.45
N LEU A 160 -6.63 12.40 30.44
CA LEU A 160 -7.24 13.73 30.45
C LEU A 160 -8.28 13.82 31.59
N PRO A 161 -8.40 15.02 32.23
CA PRO A 161 -9.48 15.29 33.17
C PRO A 161 -10.83 15.02 32.48
N ALA A 162 -11.80 14.56 33.25
CA ALA A 162 -13.12 14.15 32.76
C ALA A 162 -13.82 15.20 31.89
N SER A 163 -13.49 16.48 32.07
CA SER A 163 -14.01 17.62 31.30
C SER A 163 -13.50 17.72 29.85
N ARG A 164 -12.49 16.93 29.45
CA ARG A 164 -11.95 16.87 28.08
C ARG A 164 -12.02 15.47 27.48
N ARG A 165 -12.86 14.61 28.03
CA ARG A 165 -13.26 13.36 27.39
C ARG A 165 -14.42 13.72 26.46
N PHE A 166 -14.07 14.12 25.25
CA PHE A 166 -15.02 14.13 24.14
C PHE A 166 -15.36 12.70 23.77
#